data_AF-A0A2V9L260-F1
#
_entry.id   AF-A0A2V9L260-F1
#
_cell.length_a   1.000
_cell.length_b   1.000
_cell.length_c   1.000
_cell.angle_alpha   90.00
_cell.angle_beta   90.00
_cell.angle_gamma   90.00
#
_symmetry.space_group_name_H-M   'P 1'
#
loop_
_entity.id
_entity.type
_entity.pdbx_description
1 polymer ?
#
loop_
_entity_poly.entity_id
_entity_poly.type
_entity_poly.pdbx_seq_one_letter_code
_entity_poly.pdbx_strand_id
1 'polypeptide(L)'
;MAGWGRFPVEPCHLYRPEKRADLRAILDSGAESSYIPRGLGRSYGDAALNLNAGAVSPVRLNRFLSFDGHSGVLECESGASFAEIIEFFLPRGFFLPVTPGTKFVTVGGAIAADIHGKNHHRDGTLSNFVRDLRLLTAAGEVLTCSSQDNSEIFWATVGGMGLTGIILSARIELERVESAYVVVDYQRTRNLNEALDTMTESDERYRYSVAWVDCLAKGDSLGRSVLMRANHATAAEASPRLLNALTLPRRMRLNV
;
A
#
# COMPACT_ATOMS: atom_id res chain seq x y z
N MET A 1 -21.69 -3.20 -7.31
CA MET A 1 -20.39 -2.75 -6.73
C MET A 1 -19.39 -2.59 -7.87
N ALA A 2 -18.39 -1.74 -7.74
CA ALA A 2 -17.34 -1.57 -8.76
C ALA A 2 -15.97 -1.34 -8.11
N GLY A 3 -14.90 -1.51 -8.90
CA GLY A 3 -13.57 -1.00 -8.58
C GLY A 3 -13.50 0.53 -8.67
N TRP A 4 -12.30 1.09 -8.48
CA TRP A 4 -12.06 2.54 -8.56
C TRP A 4 -12.33 3.10 -9.97
N GLY A 5 -12.10 2.29 -11.00
CA GLY A 5 -12.38 2.64 -12.40
C GLY A 5 -13.87 2.72 -12.75
N ARG A 6 -14.76 2.36 -11.82
CA ARG A 6 -16.22 2.29 -12.01
C ARG A 6 -16.65 1.33 -13.13
N PHE A 7 -15.79 0.39 -13.51
CA PHE A 7 -16.08 -0.66 -14.48
C PHE A 7 -15.19 -1.90 -14.20
N PRO A 8 -15.74 -3.13 -14.26
CA PRO A 8 -17.16 -3.44 -14.41
C PRO A 8 -17.98 -3.06 -13.16
N VAL A 9 -19.31 -3.04 -13.31
CA VAL A 9 -20.25 -2.90 -12.20
C VAL A 9 -20.97 -4.23 -12.02
N GLU A 10 -20.74 -4.89 -10.90
CA GLU A 10 -21.26 -6.24 -10.65
C GLU A 10 -22.12 -6.30 -9.39
N PRO A 11 -23.24 -7.06 -9.39
CA PRO A 11 -23.93 -7.40 -8.15
C PRO A 11 -23.03 -8.30 -7.28
N CYS A 12 -22.82 -7.89 -6.03
CA CYS A 12 -22.09 -8.68 -5.02
C CYS A 12 -22.80 -8.55 -3.67
N HIS A 13 -22.78 -9.60 -2.86
CA HIS A 13 -23.25 -9.55 -1.47
C HIS A 13 -22.10 -9.06 -0.58
N LEU A 14 -22.25 -7.88 0.03
CA LEU A 14 -21.19 -7.25 0.83
C LEU A 14 -21.33 -7.61 2.31
N TYR A 15 -20.34 -8.32 2.82
CA TYR A 15 -20.20 -8.66 4.24
C TYR A 15 -19.19 -7.72 4.91
N ARG A 16 -19.50 -7.27 6.14
CA ARG A 16 -18.70 -6.26 6.86
C ARG A 16 -18.49 -6.67 8.32
N PRO A 17 -17.67 -7.71 8.60
CA PRO A 17 -17.42 -8.19 9.95
C PRO A 17 -16.82 -7.09 10.84
N GLU A 18 -17.18 -7.07 12.12
CA GLU A 18 -16.64 -6.14 13.12
C GLU A 18 -15.69 -6.84 14.10
N LYS A 19 -15.80 -8.17 14.18
CA LYS A 19 -14.95 -9.05 14.98
C LYS A 19 -14.51 -10.25 14.14
N ARG A 20 -13.38 -10.84 14.50
CA ARG A 20 -12.86 -12.04 13.84
C ARG A 20 -13.84 -13.22 13.87
N ALA A 21 -14.64 -13.34 14.93
CA ALA A 21 -15.68 -14.37 15.04
C ALA A 21 -16.76 -14.23 13.96
N ASP A 22 -17.10 -13.01 13.57
CA ASP A 22 -18.10 -12.74 12.51
C ASP A 22 -17.61 -13.28 11.17
N LEU A 23 -16.31 -13.15 10.89
CA LEU A 23 -15.71 -13.65 9.65
C LEU A 23 -15.87 -15.16 9.54
N ARG A 24 -15.65 -15.90 10.63
CA ARG A 24 -15.85 -17.34 10.64
C ARG A 24 -17.31 -17.72 10.42
N ALA A 25 -18.23 -17.03 11.11
CA ALA A 25 -19.66 -17.25 10.94
C ALA A 25 -20.13 -16.96 9.51
N ILE A 26 -19.57 -15.94 8.84
CA ILE A 26 -19.87 -15.64 7.42
C ILE A 26 -19.44 -16.81 6.53
N LEU A 27 -18.20 -17.29 6.66
CA LEU A 27 -17.70 -18.37 5.81
C LEU A 27 -18.39 -19.71 6.08
N ASP A 28 -18.69 -20.01 7.34
CA ASP A 28 -19.34 -21.27 7.74
C ASP A 28 -20.86 -21.28 7.46
N SER A 29 -21.46 -20.13 7.14
CA SER A 29 -22.90 -20.02 6.86
C SER A 29 -23.34 -20.80 5.61
N GLY A 30 -22.43 -21.05 4.67
CA GLY A 30 -22.74 -21.60 3.36
C GLY A 30 -23.64 -20.70 2.50
N ALA A 31 -23.77 -19.41 2.85
CA ALA A 31 -24.66 -18.47 2.16
C ALA A 31 -24.19 -18.12 0.74
N GLU A 32 -22.88 -18.24 0.47
CA GLU A 32 -22.28 -17.94 -0.83
C GLU A 32 -21.47 -19.13 -1.33
N SER A 33 -21.35 -19.26 -2.65
CA SER A 33 -20.49 -20.27 -3.28
C SER A 33 -19.00 -19.92 -3.18
N SER A 34 -18.67 -18.64 -3.03
CA SER A 34 -17.29 -18.15 -2.93
C SER A 34 -17.25 -16.78 -2.24
N TYR A 35 -16.06 -16.41 -1.76
CA TYR A 35 -15.80 -15.13 -1.11
C TYR A 35 -14.52 -14.50 -1.65
N ILE A 36 -14.51 -13.17 -1.80
CA ILE A 36 -13.30 -12.38 -2.08
C ILE A 36 -13.11 -11.30 -1.01
N PRO A 37 -11.89 -11.08 -0.46
CA PRO A 37 -11.65 -9.95 0.41
C PRO A 37 -11.67 -8.62 -0.37
N ARG A 38 -12.27 -7.60 0.24
CA ARG A 38 -12.37 -6.25 -0.32
C ARG A 38 -11.95 -5.20 0.69
N GLY A 39 -10.74 -4.64 0.50
CA GLY A 39 -10.27 -3.49 1.25
C GLY A 39 -11.01 -2.20 0.89
N LEU A 40 -10.29 -1.09 0.78
CA LEU A 40 -10.87 0.21 0.43
C LEU A 40 -11.31 0.31 -1.05
N GLY A 41 -11.19 -0.75 -1.86
CA GLY A 41 -11.68 -0.75 -3.25
C GLY A 41 -10.96 0.25 -4.16
N ARG A 42 -9.62 0.32 -4.05
CA ARG A 42 -8.77 1.20 -4.88
C ARG A 42 -8.11 0.49 -6.06
N SER A 43 -8.23 -0.84 -6.16
CA SER A 43 -7.99 -1.53 -7.42
C SER A 43 -9.00 -1.02 -8.45
N TYR A 44 -8.55 -0.76 -9.67
CA TYR A 44 -9.36 -0.12 -10.70
C TYR A 44 -10.39 -1.07 -11.28
N GLY A 45 -10.00 -2.33 -11.50
CA GLY A 45 -10.84 -3.36 -12.10
C GLY A 45 -11.66 -4.17 -11.10
N ASP A 46 -11.76 -5.47 -11.37
CA ASP A 46 -12.66 -6.44 -10.75
C ASP A 46 -12.03 -7.31 -9.66
N ALA A 47 -10.73 -7.17 -9.38
CA ALA A 47 -10.01 -8.01 -8.42
C ALA A 47 -10.63 -8.12 -7.01
N ALA A 48 -11.49 -7.19 -6.61
CA ALA A 48 -12.21 -7.21 -5.33
C ALA A 48 -13.73 -7.18 -5.52
N LEU A 49 -14.21 -7.78 -6.61
CA LEU A 49 -15.60 -8.07 -6.94
C LEU A 49 -15.79 -9.59 -7.00
N ASN A 50 -17.01 -10.03 -6.72
CA ASN A 50 -17.38 -11.43 -6.79
C ASN A 50 -18.83 -11.52 -7.28
N LEU A 51 -18.98 -11.77 -8.57
CA LEU A 51 -20.27 -11.72 -9.27
C LEU A 51 -21.27 -12.68 -8.64
N ASN A 52 -22.40 -12.13 -8.18
CA ASN A 52 -23.49 -12.86 -7.50
C ASN A 52 -23.04 -13.69 -6.29
N ALA A 53 -21.92 -13.30 -5.66
CA ALA A 53 -21.34 -14.02 -4.53
C ALA A 53 -20.76 -13.03 -3.48
N GLY A 54 -20.07 -13.56 -2.47
CA GLY A 54 -19.63 -12.80 -1.31
C GLY A 54 -18.41 -11.91 -1.58
N ALA A 55 -18.51 -10.63 -1.20
CA ALA A 55 -17.36 -9.74 -1.01
C ALA A 55 -17.24 -9.42 0.48
N VAL A 56 -16.09 -9.69 1.09
CA VAL A 56 -15.86 -9.53 2.53
C VAL A 56 -14.98 -8.32 2.78
N SER A 57 -15.50 -7.31 3.46
CA SER A 57 -14.75 -6.09 3.73
C SER A 57 -14.21 -6.04 5.17
N PRO A 58 -12.90 -6.25 5.39
CA PRO A 58 -12.30 -6.23 6.71
C PRO A 58 -12.07 -4.81 7.24
N VAL A 59 -12.57 -3.76 6.59
CA VAL A 59 -12.28 -2.35 6.97
C VAL A 59 -12.70 -1.95 8.39
N ARG A 60 -13.54 -2.74 9.06
CA ARG A 60 -13.89 -2.56 10.49
C ARG A 60 -12.99 -3.39 11.44
N LEU A 61 -12.13 -4.23 10.90
CA LEU A 61 -11.04 -4.94 11.55
C LEU A 61 -9.73 -4.19 11.25
N ASN A 62 -9.54 -3.04 11.90
CA ASN A 62 -8.46 -2.08 11.62
C ASN A 62 -7.58 -1.77 12.84
N ARG A 63 -7.53 -2.66 13.84
CA ARG A 63 -6.77 -2.41 15.07
C ARG A 63 -5.26 -2.54 14.84
N PHE A 64 -4.49 -1.68 15.51
CA PHE A 64 -3.07 -1.92 15.76
C PHE A 64 -2.95 -2.85 16.96
N LEU A 65 -2.31 -3.99 16.78
CA LEU A 65 -2.27 -5.09 17.75
C LEU A 65 -1.02 -5.01 18.63
N SER A 66 0.13 -4.71 18.04
CA SER A 66 1.38 -4.51 18.75
C SER A 66 2.34 -3.63 17.93
N PHE A 67 3.29 -2.98 18.60
CA PHE A 67 4.34 -2.22 17.96
C PHE A 67 5.64 -2.32 18.77
N ASP A 68 6.73 -2.70 18.12
CA ASP A 68 8.06 -2.65 18.69
C ASP A 68 8.79 -1.39 18.21
N GLY A 69 8.94 -0.42 19.11
CA GLY A 69 9.62 0.84 18.82
C GLY A 69 11.13 0.72 18.62
N HIS A 70 11.75 -0.44 18.90
CA HIS A 70 13.15 -0.69 18.58
C HIS A 70 13.31 -1.15 17.13
N SER A 71 12.65 -2.25 16.76
CA SER A 71 12.72 -2.83 15.40
C SER A 71 11.83 -2.13 14.36
N GLY A 72 10.84 -1.33 14.79
CA GLY A 72 9.88 -0.69 13.89
C GLY A 72 8.76 -1.62 13.41
N VAL A 73 8.65 -2.84 13.94
CA VAL A 73 7.63 -3.80 13.50
C VAL A 73 6.27 -3.48 14.10
N LEU A 74 5.28 -3.24 13.22
CA LEU A 74 3.87 -3.06 13.52
C LEU A 74 3.09 -4.33 13.19
N GLU A 75 2.41 -4.92 14.17
CA GLU A 75 1.35 -5.87 13.92
C GLU A 75 0.00 -5.15 13.86
N CYS A 76 -0.75 -5.34 12.78
CA CYS A 76 -2.08 -4.75 12.63
C CYS A 76 -3.05 -5.67 11.90
N GLU A 77 -4.34 -5.43 12.10
CA GLU A 77 -5.39 -6.09 11.34
C GLU A 77 -5.39 -5.62 9.88
N SER A 78 -5.76 -6.53 8.97
CA SER A 78 -5.64 -6.30 7.53
C SER A 78 -6.53 -5.16 7.00
N GLY A 79 -7.56 -4.77 7.74
CA GLY A 79 -8.42 -3.64 7.43
C GLY A 79 -7.81 -2.28 7.76
N ALA A 80 -6.72 -2.22 8.53
CA ALA A 80 -6.01 -0.98 8.84
C ALA A 80 -5.54 -0.32 7.54
N SER A 81 -5.76 0.97 7.43
CA SER A 81 -5.38 1.75 6.26
C SER A 81 -4.00 2.37 6.41
N PHE A 82 -3.33 2.58 5.27
CA PHE A 82 -2.07 3.31 5.23
C PHE A 82 -2.24 4.74 5.74
N ALA A 83 -3.42 5.35 5.54
CA ALA A 83 -3.75 6.65 6.10
C ALA A 83 -3.71 6.67 7.63
N GLU A 84 -4.33 5.67 8.29
CA GLU A 84 -4.32 5.54 9.76
C GLU A 84 -2.90 5.25 10.28
N ILE A 85 -2.15 4.38 9.59
CA ILE A 85 -0.75 4.07 9.96
C ILE A 85 0.10 5.35 9.88
N ILE A 86 0.05 6.10 8.78
CA ILE A 86 0.82 7.34 8.62
C ILE A 86 0.42 8.36 9.68
N GLU A 87 -0.88 8.56 9.91
CA GLU A 87 -1.37 9.52 10.90
C GLU A 87 -0.89 9.20 12.31
N PHE A 88 -0.84 7.91 12.67
CA PHE A 88 -0.39 7.47 13.98
C PHE A 88 1.15 7.43 14.10
N PHE A 89 1.86 6.86 13.14
CA PHE A 89 3.28 6.55 13.29
C PHE A 89 4.24 7.65 12.82
N LEU A 90 3.83 8.50 11.86
CA LEU A 90 4.72 9.55 11.35
C LEU A 90 5.12 10.58 12.43
N PRO A 91 4.22 11.07 13.30
CA PRO A 91 4.61 11.93 14.42
C PRO A 91 5.56 11.27 15.43
N ARG A 92 5.70 9.94 15.39
CA ARG A 92 6.58 9.13 16.23
C ARG A 92 7.90 8.78 15.54
N GLY A 93 8.16 9.34 14.35
CA GLY A 93 9.38 9.10 13.59
C GLY A 93 9.38 7.80 12.80
N PHE A 94 8.20 7.24 12.49
CA PHE A 94 8.06 6.01 11.70
C PHE A 94 7.18 6.22 10.47
N PHE A 95 7.60 5.67 9.33
CA PHE A 95 6.86 5.77 8.07
C PHE A 95 6.72 4.40 7.39
N LEU A 96 5.79 4.30 6.45
CA LEU A 96 5.65 3.09 5.64
C LEU A 96 6.79 3.00 4.62
N PRO A 97 7.49 1.86 4.53
CA PRO A 97 8.65 1.74 3.65
C PRO A 97 8.27 1.79 2.16
N VAL A 98 7.05 1.38 1.81
CA VAL A 98 6.53 1.45 0.44
C VAL A 98 5.16 2.11 0.48
N THR A 99 4.98 3.17 -0.32
CA THR A 99 3.69 3.87 -0.44
C THR A 99 3.27 3.98 -1.92
N PRO A 100 2.03 3.60 -2.26
CA PRO A 100 1.52 3.78 -3.60
C PRO A 100 1.06 5.24 -3.78
N GLY A 101 0.60 5.61 -4.98
CA GLY A 101 0.13 6.97 -5.28
C GLY A 101 -1.05 7.47 -4.43
N THR A 102 -1.69 6.61 -3.63
CA THR A 102 -2.74 6.96 -2.69
C THR A 102 -2.57 6.25 -1.36
N LYS A 103 -2.69 6.96 -0.24
CA LYS A 103 -2.68 6.36 1.11
C LYS A 103 -4.00 5.68 1.50
N PHE A 104 -5.02 5.75 0.66
CA PHE A 104 -6.35 5.22 0.98
C PHE A 104 -6.49 3.74 0.58
N VAL A 105 -5.50 2.93 0.95
CA VAL A 105 -5.46 1.47 0.80
C VAL A 105 -5.39 0.80 2.16
N THR A 106 -5.90 -0.42 2.26
CA THR A 106 -5.78 -1.27 3.46
C THR A 106 -4.49 -2.09 3.41
N VAL A 107 -3.94 -2.48 4.55
CA VAL A 107 -2.82 -3.41 4.67
C VAL A 107 -3.06 -4.71 3.90
N GLY A 108 -4.21 -5.35 4.08
CA GLY A 108 -4.54 -6.61 3.38
C GLY A 108 -4.55 -6.43 1.86
N GLY A 109 -5.21 -5.39 1.36
CA GLY A 109 -5.21 -5.06 -0.07
C GLY A 109 -3.83 -4.67 -0.61
N ALA A 110 -2.97 -4.06 0.20
CA ALA A 110 -1.61 -3.69 -0.20
C ALA A 110 -0.71 -4.93 -0.34
N ILE A 111 -0.83 -5.91 0.55
CA ILE A 111 -0.13 -7.19 0.48
C ILE A 111 -0.68 -8.05 -0.67
N ALA A 112 -2.00 -8.16 -0.78
CA ALA A 112 -2.65 -8.95 -1.82
C ALA A 112 -2.34 -8.46 -3.24
N ALA A 113 -2.04 -7.17 -3.42
CA ALA A 113 -1.63 -6.60 -4.69
C ALA A 113 -0.11 -6.42 -4.85
N ASP A 114 0.67 -6.85 -3.85
CA ASP A 114 2.11 -6.57 -3.71
C ASP A 114 2.53 -5.20 -4.23
N ILE A 115 1.94 -4.16 -3.64
CA ILE A 115 2.05 -2.81 -4.16
C ILE A 115 3.51 -2.33 -4.24
N HIS A 116 3.76 -1.42 -5.17
CA HIS A 116 5.02 -0.69 -5.31
C HIS A 116 4.83 0.80 -5.05
N GLY A 117 5.95 1.49 -4.83
CA GLY A 117 6.03 2.94 -4.68
C GLY A 117 7.07 3.54 -5.63
N LYS A 118 7.30 4.85 -5.48
CA LYS A 118 8.34 5.57 -6.26
C LYS A 118 9.77 5.12 -5.92
N ASN A 119 9.94 4.29 -4.89
CA ASN A 119 11.21 3.74 -4.43
C ASN A 119 11.46 2.30 -4.87
N HIS A 120 10.63 1.75 -5.76
CA HIS A 120 10.69 0.34 -6.14
C HIS A 120 12.08 -0.09 -6.65
N HIS A 121 12.79 0.77 -7.39
CA HIS A 121 14.12 0.47 -7.91
C HIS A 121 15.19 0.28 -6.82
N ARG A 122 14.94 0.75 -5.59
CA ARG A 122 15.83 0.60 -4.43
C ARG A 122 15.32 -0.41 -3.42
N ASP A 123 14.03 -0.34 -3.13
CA ASP A 123 13.44 -1.00 -1.97
C ASP A 123 12.54 -2.18 -2.37
N GLY A 124 12.18 -2.31 -3.66
CA GLY A 124 11.24 -3.30 -4.17
C GLY A 124 9.78 -3.00 -3.81
N THR A 125 8.99 -4.05 -3.62
CA THR A 125 7.57 -3.97 -3.29
C THR A 125 7.33 -4.07 -1.78
N LEU A 126 6.07 -3.94 -1.35
CA LEU A 126 5.70 -4.01 0.07
C LEU A 126 6.10 -5.35 0.70
N SER A 127 6.05 -6.45 -0.03
CA SER A 127 6.35 -7.80 0.50
C SER A 127 7.73 -7.92 1.12
N ASN A 128 8.72 -7.17 0.65
CA ASN A 128 10.06 -7.11 1.24
C ASN A 128 10.05 -6.67 2.72
N PHE A 129 8.99 -5.99 3.15
CA PHE A 129 8.83 -5.44 4.50
C PHE A 129 7.76 -6.16 5.32
N VAL A 130 7.14 -7.22 4.78
CA VAL A 130 6.19 -8.07 5.51
C VAL A 130 6.97 -9.18 6.20
N ARG A 131 6.93 -9.22 7.53
CA ARG A 131 7.59 -10.26 8.33
C ARG A 131 6.79 -11.56 8.32
N ASP A 132 5.47 -11.45 8.45
CA ASP A 132 4.52 -12.55 8.33
C ASP A 132 3.09 -12.01 8.27
N LEU A 133 2.16 -12.91 7.93
CA LEU A 133 0.74 -12.68 7.93
C LEU A 133 -0.01 -13.85 8.55
N ARG A 134 -1.20 -13.57 9.09
CA ARG A 134 -2.19 -14.58 9.47
C ARG A 134 -3.22 -14.70 8.36
N LEU A 135 -3.32 -15.87 7.74
CA LEU A 135 -4.20 -16.15 6.61
C LEU A 135 -5.32 -17.10 7.03
N LEU A 136 -6.58 -16.71 6.83
CA LEU A 136 -7.72 -17.61 6.92
C LEU A 136 -7.94 -18.27 5.55
N THR A 137 -7.74 -19.58 5.47
CA THR A 137 -7.85 -20.36 4.23
C THR A 137 -9.30 -20.82 3.99
N ALA A 138 -9.57 -21.34 2.78
CA ALA A 138 -10.87 -21.93 2.45
C ALA A 138 -11.19 -23.18 3.27
N ALA A 139 -10.18 -23.90 3.77
CA ALA A 139 -10.36 -25.03 4.70
C ALA A 139 -10.80 -24.57 6.10
N GLY A 140 -10.71 -23.26 6.37
CA GLY A 140 -11.09 -22.67 7.64
C GLY A 140 -9.98 -22.61 8.68
N GLU A 141 -8.78 -23.00 8.29
CA GLU A 141 -7.60 -22.95 9.13
C GLU A 141 -7.00 -21.54 9.10
N VAL A 142 -6.39 -21.14 10.22
CA VAL A 142 -5.61 -19.91 10.27
C VAL A 142 -4.14 -20.29 10.26
N LEU A 143 -3.48 -20.00 9.14
CA LEU A 143 -2.05 -20.21 8.97
C LEU A 143 -1.29 -18.93 9.34
N THR A 144 -0.12 -19.10 9.94
CA THR A 144 0.89 -18.04 10.00
C THR A 144 1.88 -18.30 8.89
N CYS A 145 2.05 -17.34 7.98
CA CYS A 145 2.91 -17.48 6.80
C CYS A 145 3.95 -16.37 6.76
N SER A 146 5.19 -16.73 6.49
CA SER A 146 6.35 -15.84 6.31
C SER A 146 7.18 -16.31 5.12
N SER A 147 8.27 -15.62 4.79
CA SER A 147 9.20 -16.09 3.77
C SER A 147 9.93 -17.40 4.14
N GLN A 148 9.88 -17.82 5.41
CA GLN A 148 10.54 -19.03 5.93
C GLN A 148 9.54 -20.10 6.40
N ASP A 149 8.37 -19.71 6.88
CA ASP A 149 7.32 -20.61 7.40
C ASP A 149 6.10 -20.57 6.49
N ASN A 150 5.61 -21.74 6.03
CA ASN A 150 4.56 -21.80 4.99
C ASN A 150 4.92 -20.90 3.78
N SER A 151 6.19 -20.89 3.39
CA SER A 151 6.76 -19.94 2.42
C SER A 151 6.07 -19.96 1.07
N GLU A 152 5.70 -21.14 0.57
CA GLU A 152 4.94 -21.29 -0.68
C GLU A 152 3.59 -20.58 -0.61
N ILE A 153 2.89 -20.67 0.53
CA ILE A 153 1.60 -20.01 0.76
C ILE A 153 1.80 -18.50 0.93
N PHE A 154 2.87 -18.07 1.61
CA PHE A 154 3.20 -16.66 1.76
C PHE A 154 3.40 -16.00 0.38
N TRP A 155 4.26 -16.57 -0.46
CA TRP A 155 4.55 -16.03 -1.79
C TRP A 155 3.39 -16.19 -2.78
N ALA A 156 2.52 -17.19 -2.61
CA ALA A 156 1.27 -17.26 -3.37
C ALA A 156 0.23 -16.22 -2.91
N THR A 157 0.27 -15.78 -1.65
CA THR A 157 -0.66 -14.80 -1.07
C THR A 157 -0.26 -13.37 -1.42
N VAL A 158 1.05 -13.07 -1.35
CA VAL A 158 1.63 -11.81 -1.83
C VAL A 158 1.37 -11.68 -3.33
N GLY A 159 0.70 -10.61 -3.75
CA GLY A 159 0.30 -10.45 -5.16
C GLY A 159 -0.81 -11.41 -5.63
N GLY A 160 -1.30 -12.31 -4.76
CA GLY A 160 -2.33 -13.31 -5.06
C GLY A 160 -3.76 -12.78 -5.09
N MET A 161 -3.95 -11.46 -4.95
CA MET A 161 -5.23 -10.75 -5.04
C MET A 161 -6.35 -11.30 -4.12
N GLY A 162 -5.97 -11.95 -3.01
CA GLY A 162 -6.91 -12.52 -2.04
C GLY A 162 -7.47 -13.90 -2.42
N LEU A 163 -6.91 -14.56 -3.45
CA LEU A 163 -7.38 -15.85 -3.95
C LEU A 163 -6.86 -17.05 -3.14
N THR A 164 -5.88 -16.84 -2.26
CA THR A 164 -5.39 -17.87 -1.32
C THR A 164 -6.15 -17.89 0.01
N GLY A 165 -6.94 -16.85 0.29
CA GLY A 165 -7.67 -16.68 1.54
C GLY A 165 -7.79 -15.23 1.98
N ILE A 166 -8.26 -15.04 3.21
CA ILE A 166 -8.47 -13.72 3.81
C ILE A 166 -7.35 -13.44 4.80
N ILE A 167 -6.51 -12.44 4.50
CA ILE A 167 -5.50 -11.94 5.45
C ILE A 167 -6.23 -11.35 6.65
N LEU A 168 -5.92 -11.81 7.86
CA LEU A 168 -6.51 -11.35 9.12
C LEU A 168 -5.67 -10.24 9.75
N SER A 169 -4.36 -10.45 9.80
CA SER A 169 -3.38 -9.50 10.34
C SER A 169 -2.03 -9.70 9.65
N ALA A 170 -1.17 -8.70 9.72
CA ALA A 170 0.20 -8.77 9.24
C ALA A 170 1.15 -8.03 10.17
N ARG A 171 2.40 -8.50 10.22
CA ARG A 171 3.53 -7.79 10.83
C ARG A 171 4.34 -7.11 9.72
N ILE A 172 4.39 -5.78 9.74
CA ILE A 172 5.07 -4.95 8.74
C ILE A 172 6.14 -4.13 9.43
N GLU A 173 7.34 -4.11 8.86
CA GLU A 173 8.42 -3.25 9.31
C GLU A 173 8.21 -1.82 8.80
N LEU A 174 8.06 -0.88 9.74
CA LEU A 174 8.08 0.54 9.45
C LEU A 174 9.51 1.05 9.47
N GLU A 175 9.80 2.05 8.66
CA GLU A 175 11.11 2.68 8.62
C GLU A 175 11.18 3.89 9.55
N ARG A 176 12.37 4.20 10.04
CA ARG A 176 12.60 5.45 10.79
C ARG A 176 12.78 6.62 9.83
N VAL A 177 12.16 7.74 10.18
CA VAL A 177 12.32 9.00 9.45
C VAL A 177 12.55 10.14 10.44
N GLU A 178 13.40 11.09 10.06
CA GLU A 178 13.66 12.30 10.85
C GLU A 178 12.66 13.42 10.54
N SER A 179 11.98 13.33 9.41
CA SER A 179 10.99 14.31 8.99
C SER A 179 9.85 13.69 8.19
N ALA A 180 8.75 14.44 8.08
CA ALA A 180 7.60 14.17 7.21
C ALA A 180 7.81 14.69 5.77
N TYR A 181 9.04 15.07 5.42
CA TYR A 181 9.38 15.80 4.21
C TYR A 181 10.42 15.05 3.40
N VAL A 182 10.46 15.37 2.11
CA VAL A 182 11.46 14.87 1.18
C VAL A 182 12.11 16.07 0.49
N VAL A 183 13.42 15.96 0.23
CA VAL A 183 14.13 16.89 -0.67
C VAL A 183 13.93 16.36 -2.09
N VAL A 184 13.45 17.22 -2.99
CA VAL A 184 13.06 16.82 -4.35
C VAL A 184 13.86 17.59 -5.39
N ASP A 185 14.47 16.84 -6.30
CA ASP A 185 15.15 17.35 -7.48
C ASP A 185 14.27 17.16 -8.71
N TYR A 186 13.99 18.27 -9.39
CA TYR A 186 13.22 18.30 -10.64
C TYR A 186 14.15 18.49 -11.83
N GLN A 187 14.05 17.62 -12.82
CA GLN A 187 14.79 17.72 -14.07
C GLN A 187 13.86 17.54 -15.26
N ARG A 188 13.88 18.49 -16.20
CA ARG A 188 13.16 18.36 -17.47
C ARG A 188 14.05 17.63 -18.46
N THR A 189 13.48 16.71 -19.22
CA THR A 189 14.18 16.01 -20.31
C THR A 189 13.47 16.26 -21.63
N ARG A 190 14.22 16.35 -22.73
CA ARG A 190 13.67 16.79 -24.01
C ARG A 190 12.92 15.70 -24.77
N ASN A 191 13.17 14.43 -24.46
CA ASN A 191 12.54 13.26 -25.07
C ASN A 191 12.71 12.00 -24.20
N LEU A 192 12.18 10.89 -24.67
CA LEU A 192 12.23 9.60 -23.97
C LEU A 192 13.66 9.09 -23.75
N ASN A 193 14.54 9.16 -24.76
CA ASN A 193 15.92 8.67 -24.64
C ASN A 193 16.66 9.41 -23.54
N GLU A 194 16.60 10.75 -23.54
CA GLU A 194 17.21 11.57 -22.50
C GLU A 194 16.62 11.27 -21.11
N ALA A 195 15.33 10.95 -21.01
CA ALA A 195 14.70 10.54 -19.76
C ALA A 195 15.31 9.23 -19.24
N LEU A 196 15.42 8.22 -20.09
CA LEU A 196 15.96 6.91 -19.73
C LEU A 196 17.45 6.96 -19.40
N ASP A 197 18.25 7.70 -20.18
CA ASP A 197 19.67 7.93 -19.91
C ASP A 197 19.86 8.62 -18.57
N THR A 198 19.09 9.69 -18.31
CA THR A 198 19.14 10.41 -17.04
C THR A 198 18.78 9.49 -15.86
N MET A 199 17.74 8.67 -15.98
CA MET A 199 17.36 7.72 -14.92
C MET A 199 18.49 6.71 -14.66
N THR A 200 19.06 6.13 -15.71
CA THR A 200 20.17 5.17 -15.63
C THR A 200 21.39 5.77 -14.93
N GLU A 201 21.74 7.03 -15.24
CA GLU A 201 22.91 7.70 -14.70
C GLU A 201 22.73 8.19 -13.25
N SER A 202 21.49 8.35 -12.77
CA SER A 202 21.22 9.13 -11.56
C SER A 202 20.37 8.47 -10.49
N ASP A 203 19.49 7.54 -10.85
CA ASP A 203 18.47 7.04 -9.92
C ASP A 203 19.07 6.27 -8.74
N GLU A 204 20.28 5.72 -8.86
CA GLU A 204 20.99 5.09 -7.75
C GLU A 204 21.28 6.06 -6.58
N ARG A 205 21.35 7.37 -6.85
CA ARG A 205 21.56 8.42 -5.83
C ARG A 205 20.29 8.81 -5.09
N TYR A 206 19.14 8.35 -5.56
CA TYR A 206 17.84 8.74 -5.03
C TYR A 206 17.04 7.53 -4.60
N ARG A 207 16.43 7.65 -3.42
CA ARG A 207 15.53 6.63 -2.93
C ARG A 207 14.23 6.59 -3.72
N TYR A 208 13.69 7.75 -4.08
CA TYR A 208 12.48 7.88 -4.87
C TYR A 208 12.80 8.42 -6.26
N SER A 209 12.27 7.81 -7.32
CA SER A 209 12.35 8.31 -8.69
C SER A 209 11.05 8.05 -9.45
N VAL A 210 10.58 9.05 -10.19
CA VAL A 210 9.45 8.90 -11.12
C VAL A 210 9.50 10.01 -12.18
N ALA A 211 8.99 9.73 -13.38
CA ALA A 211 8.80 10.73 -14.41
C ALA A 211 7.32 10.95 -14.73
N TRP A 212 6.93 12.20 -14.97
CA TRP A 212 5.71 12.48 -15.71
C TRP A 212 6.06 12.62 -17.19
N VAL A 213 5.49 11.76 -18.02
CA VAL A 213 5.87 11.58 -19.44
C VAL A 213 4.77 12.15 -20.34
N ASP A 214 5.16 12.97 -21.32
CA ASP A 214 4.25 13.45 -22.36
C ASP A 214 4.09 12.40 -23.48
N CYS A 215 3.00 11.64 -23.41
CA CYS A 215 2.64 10.62 -24.41
C CYS A 215 1.96 11.18 -25.66
N LEU A 216 1.74 12.49 -25.77
CA LEU A 216 1.11 13.14 -26.93
C LEU A 216 2.11 13.86 -27.83
N ALA A 217 3.29 14.21 -27.29
CA ALA A 217 4.40 14.76 -28.05
C ALA A 217 4.82 13.83 -29.20
N LYS A 218 5.32 14.42 -30.29
CA LYS A 218 5.73 13.71 -31.51
C LYS A 218 7.15 14.10 -31.92
N GLY A 219 7.71 13.33 -32.86
CA GLY A 219 9.07 13.56 -33.39
C GLY A 219 10.11 13.51 -32.27
N ASP A 220 11.10 14.40 -32.35
CA ASP A 220 12.24 14.47 -31.42
C ASP A 220 11.87 14.85 -29.98
N SER A 221 10.59 15.18 -29.72
CA SER A 221 10.07 15.53 -28.39
C SER A 221 9.21 14.41 -27.77
N LEU A 222 9.00 13.30 -28.48
CA LEU A 222 8.22 12.16 -27.99
C LEU A 222 8.76 11.69 -26.63
N GLY A 223 7.87 11.59 -25.65
CA GLY A 223 8.21 11.16 -24.29
C GLY A 223 9.05 12.14 -23.49
N ARG A 224 9.12 13.42 -23.90
CA ARG A 224 9.66 14.49 -23.05
C ARG A 224 9.02 14.43 -21.67
N SER A 225 9.81 14.66 -20.63
CA SER A 225 9.38 14.33 -19.28
C SER A 225 9.80 15.37 -18.25
N VAL A 226 9.11 15.34 -17.11
CA VAL A 226 9.60 15.95 -15.86
C VAL A 226 9.95 14.81 -14.91
N LEU A 227 11.25 14.58 -14.75
CA LEU A 227 11.80 13.62 -13.80
C LEU A 227 11.80 14.27 -12.41
N MET A 228 11.28 13.52 -11.43
CA MET A 228 11.16 13.91 -10.03
C MET A 228 11.86 12.84 -9.19
N ARG A 229 12.99 13.21 -8.59
CA ARG A 229 13.77 12.32 -7.73
C ARG A 229 13.87 12.89 -6.34
N ALA A 230 13.88 12.05 -5.32
CA ALA A 230 13.83 12.52 -3.95
C ALA A 230 14.47 11.57 -2.94
N ASN A 231 14.81 12.14 -1.78
CA ASN A 231 15.24 11.45 -0.56
C ASN A 231 14.47 12.02 0.64
N HIS A 232 14.29 11.23 1.70
CA HIS A 232 13.77 11.75 2.98
C HIS A 232 14.67 12.89 3.46
N ALA A 233 14.06 14.00 3.85
CA ALA A 233 14.79 15.11 4.43
C ALA A 233 15.21 14.76 5.87
N THR A 234 16.45 15.09 6.23
CA THR A 234 16.89 15.09 7.62
C THR A 234 16.11 16.14 8.44
N ALA A 235 16.17 16.04 9.77
CA ALA A 235 15.55 17.06 10.63
C ALA A 235 16.13 18.46 10.37
N ALA A 236 17.42 18.55 10.06
CA ALA A 236 18.11 19.80 9.76
C ALA A 236 17.67 20.43 8.43
N GLU A 237 17.44 19.63 7.39
CA GLU A 237 16.97 20.11 6.08
C GLU A 237 15.49 20.56 6.14
N ALA A 238 14.67 19.96 7.00
CA ALA A 238 13.27 20.33 7.19
C ALA A 238 13.09 21.58 8.08
N SER A 239 14.01 21.82 9.02
CA SER A 239 13.94 22.83 10.08
C SER A 239 13.75 24.30 9.65
N PRO A 240 14.29 24.82 8.52
CA PRO A 240 14.22 26.26 8.23
C PRO A 240 12.82 26.80 7.98
N ARG A 241 11.82 25.93 7.77
CA ARG A 241 10.45 26.32 7.37
C ARG A 241 9.35 25.80 8.30
N LEU A 242 9.68 25.04 9.35
CA LEU A 242 8.71 24.25 10.13
C LEU A 242 9.06 24.18 11.63
N LEU A 243 8.04 24.30 12.49
CA LEU A 243 8.18 24.18 13.95
C LEU A 243 8.46 22.73 14.42
N ASN A 244 8.06 21.71 13.64
CA ASN A 244 8.28 20.30 13.94
C ASN A 244 8.43 19.51 12.62
N ALA A 245 9.61 18.90 12.42
CA ALA A 245 9.95 18.17 11.19
C ALA A 245 9.03 16.96 10.93
N LEU A 246 8.43 16.35 11.95
CA LEU A 246 7.58 15.16 11.85
C LEU A 246 6.08 15.47 11.75
N THR A 247 5.71 16.76 11.76
CA THR A 247 4.30 17.17 11.71
C THR A 247 3.91 17.57 10.29
N LEU A 248 2.89 16.89 9.75
CA LEU A 248 2.27 17.31 8.49
C LEU A 248 1.53 18.65 8.70
N PRO A 249 1.61 19.61 7.75
CA PRO A 249 0.88 20.86 7.87
C PRO A 249 -0.62 20.56 7.85
N ARG A 250 -1.37 21.17 8.77
CA ARG A 250 -2.84 21.04 8.78
C ARG A 250 -3.38 21.52 7.44
N ARG A 251 -4.05 20.63 6.70
CA ARG A 251 -4.76 21.00 5.48
C ARG A 251 -5.80 22.05 5.86
N MET A 252 -5.68 23.28 5.35
CA MET A 252 -6.72 24.29 5.54
C MET A 252 -8.05 23.71 5.07
N ARG A 253 -9.03 23.62 5.96
CA ARG A 253 -10.40 23.38 5.55
C ARG A 253 -10.87 24.67 4.90
N LEU A 254 -10.90 24.68 3.58
CA LEU A 254 -11.62 25.71 2.84
C LEU A 254 -13.10 25.48 3.18
N ASN A 255 -13.67 26.37 3.98
CA ASN A 255 -15.12 26.45 4.12
C ASN A 255 -15.64 26.94 2.77
N VAL A 256 -16.31 26.05 2.04
CA VAL A 256 -17.16 26.41 0.89
C VAL A 256 -18.59 26.16 1.32
#